data_AF-A0A9D1K898-F1
#
_entry.id   AF-A0A9D1K898-F1
#
_cell.length_a   1.000
_cell.length_b   1.000
_cell.length_c   1.000
_cell.angle_alpha   90.00
_cell.angle_beta   90.00
_cell.angle_gamma   90.00
#
_symmetry.space_group_name_H-M   'P 1'
#
loop_
_entity.id
_entity.type
_entity.pdbx_description
1 polymer ?
#
loop_
_entity_poly.entity_id
_entity_poly.type
_entity_poly.pdbx_seq_one_letter_code
_entity_poly.pdbx_strand_id
1 'polypeptide(L)' 'MEIQMIGKDCVTISVHMRIEGPGAAAELVRAALRLRGLEPWKRMELELFGSGEDTLILARPAPELRVEIADWALPLFG' A
#
# COMPACT_ATOMS: atom_id res chain seq x y z
N MET A 1 -17.85 -6.36 -11.91
CA MET A 1 -16.68 -6.05 -12.76
C MET A 1 -15.47 -6.09 -11.84
N GLU A 2 -14.65 -7.14 -11.91
CA GLU A 2 -13.42 -7.21 -11.10
C GLU A 2 -12.32 -6.39 -11.79
N ILE A 3 -12.11 -5.15 -11.32
CA ILE A 3 -10.95 -4.36 -11.76
C ILE A 3 -9.73 -4.93 -11.03
N GLN A 4 -8.79 -5.51 -11.78
CA GLN A 4 -7.49 -5.92 -11.28
C GLN A 4 -6.39 -5.29 -12.13
N MET A 5 -5.76 -4.23 -11.60
CA MET A 5 -4.49 -3.73 -12.10
C MET A 5 -3.43 -4.11 -11.06
N ILE A 6 -2.47 -4.94 -11.43
CA ILE A 6 -1.39 -5.35 -10.50
C ILE A 6 -0.08 -5.12 -11.22
N GLY A 7 0.65 -4.08 -10.80
CA GLY A 7 1.94 -3.69 -11.32
C GLY A 7 2.93 -3.40 -10.21
N LYS A 8 4.19 -3.20 -10.59
CA LYS A 8 5.30 -2.95 -9.65
C LYS A 8 5.12 -1.68 -8.80
N ASP A 9 4.43 -0.66 -9.35
CA ASP A 9 4.28 0.66 -8.73
C ASP A 9 2.86 0.93 -8.21
N CYS A 10 1.88 0.11 -8.60
CA CYS A 10 0.47 0.34 -8.27
C CYS A 10 -0.31 -0.97 -8.33
N VAL A 11 -1.21 -1.14 -7.36
CA VAL A 11 -2.16 -2.25 -7.28
C VAL A 11 -3.56 -1.69 -7.03
N THR A 12 -4.51 -2.12 -7.86
CA THR A 12 -5.94 -1.83 -7.73
C THR A 12 -6.70 -3.15 -7.71
N ILE A 13 -7.46 -3.40 -6.65
CA ILE A 13 -8.24 -4.63 -6.47
C ILE A 13 -9.65 -4.25 -6.04
N SER A 14 -10.66 -4.68 -6.79
CA SER A 14 -12.05 -4.64 -6.34
C SER A 14 -12.44 -6.00 -5.75
N VAL A 15 -12.97 -6.01 -4.52
CA VAL A 15 -13.48 -7.21 -3.85
C VAL A 15 -14.95 -7.03 -3.49
N HIS A 16 -15.73 -8.11 -3.64
CA HIS A 16 -17.14 -8.19 -3.26
C HIS A 16 -17.31 -8.56 -1.79
N MET A 17 -16.58 -7.86 -0.92
CA MET A 17 -16.73 -7.95 0.53
C MET A 17 -16.26 -6.66 1.20
N ARG A 18 -16.81 -6.39 2.38
CA ARG A 18 -16.38 -5.27 3.21
C ARG A 18 -15.04 -5.60 3.86
N ILE A 19 -14.05 -4.71 3.67
CA ILE A 19 -12.77 -4.82 4.38
C ILE A 19 -12.79 -3.86 5.58
N GLU A 20 -12.70 -4.44 6.78
CA GLU A 20 -12.82 -3.67 8.03
C GLU A 20 -11.52 -2.97 8.46
N GLY A 21 -10.41 -3.19 7.77
CA GLY A 21 -9.17 -2.50 8.11
C GLY A 21 -8.01 -2.65 7.13
N PRO A 22 -7.00 -1.77 7.26
CA PRO A 22 -5.87 -1.70 6.34
C PRO A 22 -4.99 -2.96 6.37
N GLY A 23 -4.97 -3.72 7.48
CA GLY A 23 -4.20 -4.96 7.58
C GLY A 23 -4.67 -6.04 6.61
N ALA A 24 -5.99 -6.26 6.53
CA ALA A 24 -6.58 -7.23 5.59
C ALA A 24 -6.38 -6.79 4.13
N ALA A 25 -6.54 -5.49 3.84
CA ALA A 25 -6.25 -4.96 2.51
C ALA A 25 -4.77 -5.13 2.12
N ALA A 26 -3.84 -4.88 3.06
CA ALA A 26 -2.41 -5.05 2.81
C ALA A 26 -2.05 -6.50 2.47
N GLU A 27 -2.63 -7.47 3.18
CA GLU A 27 -2.39 -8.90 2.90
C GLU A 27 -2.93 -9.31 1.53
N LEU A 28 -4.09 -8.80 1.11
CA LEU A 28 -4.63 -9.03 -0.22
C LEU A 28 -3.71 -8.46 -1.31
N VAL A 29 -3.18 -7.25 -1.12
CA VAL A 29 -2.22 -6.63 -2.05
C VAL A 29 -0.94 -7.46 -2.13
N ARG A 30 -0.38 -7.90 -0.99
CA ARG A 30 0.81 -8.76 -0.97
C ARG A 30 0.56 -10.10 -1.66
N ALA A 31 -0.59 -10.72 -1.43
CA ALA A 31 -0.97 -11.95 -2.11
C ALA A 31 -1.11 -11.74 -3.63
N ALA A 32 -1.76 -10.67 -4.06
CA ALA A 32 -1.91 -10.30 -5.46
C ALA A 32 -0.56 -10.08 -6.17
N LEU A 33 0.39 -9.41 -5.51
CA LEU A 33 1.76 -9.24 -6.01
C LEU A 33 2.46 -10.60 -6.20
N ARG A 34 2.40 -11.49 -5.20
CA ARG A 34 2.98 -12.85 -5.29
C ARG A 34 2.38 -13.66 -6.43
N LEU A 35 1.05 -13.60 -6.61
CA LEU A 35 0.35 -14.29 -7.70
C LEU A 35 0.76 -13.79 -9.09
N ARG A 36 1.26 -12.55 -9.19
CA ARG A 36 1.85 -11.99 -10.41
C ARG A 36 3.37 -12.21 -10.52
N GLY A 37 3.99 -12.93 -9.59
CA GLY A 37 5.44 -13.14 -9.56
C GLY A 37 6.24 -11.89 -9.17
N LEU A 38 5.59 -10.92 -8.52
CA LEU A 38 6.22 -9.70 -8.03
C LEU A 38 6.58 -9.83 -6.54
N GLU A 39 7.68 -9.19 -6.14
CA GLU A 39 8.07 -9.08 -4.75
C GLU A 39 7.06 -8.24 -3.95
N PRO A 40 6.53 -8.73 -2.81
CA PRO A 40 5.64 -7.96 -1.98
C PRO A 40 6.30 -6.71 -1.40
N TRP A 41 5.59 -5.58 -1.43
CA TRP A 41 6.09 -4.36 -0.82
C TRP A 41 6.20 -4.49 0.70
N LYS A 42 7.38 -4.17 1.26
CA LYS A 42 7.60 -4.12 2.72
C LYS A 42 6.71 -3.08 3.39
N ARG A 43 6.62 -1.90 2.77
CA ARG A 43 5.76 -0.79 3.19
C ARG A 43 4.92 -0.36 1.99
N MET A 44 3.68 0.02 2.25
CA MET A 44 2.74 0.48 1.23
C MET A 44 1.86 1.59 1.77
N GLU A 45 1.38 2.43 0.87
CA GLU A 45 0.28 3.34 1.13
C GLU A 45 -1.00 2.71 0.59
N LEU A 46 -2.11 2.86 1.33
CA LEU A 46 -3.39 2.22 1.05
C LEU A 46 -4.52 3.24 1.13
N GLU A 47 -5.38 3.21 0.11
CA GLU A 47 -6.65 3.91 0.08
C GLU A 47 -7.77 2.88 -0.11
N LEU A 48 -8.78 2.94 0.76
CA LEU A 48 -9.91 2.02 0.76
C LEU A 48 -11.18 2.79 0.46
N PHE A 49 -11.90 2.37 -0.59
CA PHE A 49 -13.18 2.95 -0.98
C PHE A 49 -14.26 1.88 -0.82
N GLY A 50 -15.16 2.08 0.14
CA GLY A 50 -16.30 1.19 0.34
C GLY A 50 -17.54 1.65 -0.45
N SER A 51 -18.29 0.69 -1.00
CA SER A 51 -19.61 0.92 -1.58
C SER A 51 -20.53 -0.26 -1.27
N GLY A 52 -21.42 -0.10 -0.29
CA GLY A 52 -22.23 -1.20 0.22
C GLY A 52 -21.37 -2.32 0.81
N GLU A 53 -21.45 -3.49 0.20
CA GLU A 53 -20.64 -4.68 0.55
C GLU A 53 -19.36 -4.79 -0.28
N ASP A 54 -19.11 -3.89 -1.23
CA ASP A 54 -17.93 -3.92 -2.08
C ASP A 54 -16.84 -3.00 -1.53
N THR A 55 -15.58 -3.40 -1.71
CA THR A 55 -14.41 -2.56 -1.40
C THR A 55 -13.49 -2.47 -2.60
N LEU A 56 -13.11 -1.25 -2.97
CA LEU A 56 -12.00 -0.98 -3.87
C LEU A 56 -10.75 -0.64 -3.04
N ILE A 57 -9.67 -1.36 -3.30
CA ILE A 57 -8.35 -1.16 -2.71
C ILE A 57 -7.48 -0.52 -3.77
N LEU A 58 -6.90 0.64 -3.44
CA LEU A 58 -5.81 1.26 -4.19
C LEU A 58 -4.56 1.24 -3.32
N ALA A 59 -3.46 0.74 -3.86
CA ALA A 59 -2.21 0.56 -3.13
C ALA A 59 -1.00 0.93 -3.98
N ARG A 60 0.02 1.50 -3.35
CA ARG A 60 1.32 1.79 -3.96
C ARG A 60 2.46 1.52 -2.98
N PRO A 61 3.69 1.21 -3.44
CA PRO A 61 4.81 1.06 -2.55
C PRO A 61 5.04 2.38 -1.82
N ALA A 62 5.28 2.33 -0.51
CA ALA A 62 5.58 3.53 0.24
C ALA A 62 6.95 4.07 -0.21
N PRO A 63 7.13 5.39 -0.34
CA PRO A 63 8.42 5.97 -0.64
C PRO A 63 9.44 5.59 0.44
N GLU A 64 10.71 5.49 0.06
CA GLU A 64 11.80 5.32 1.01
C GLU A 64 11.79 6.46 2.02
N LEU A 65 11.78 6.12 3.30
CA LEU A 65 11.83 7.12 4.36
C LEU A 65 13.26 7.67 4.42
N ARG A 66 13.47 8.84 3.83
CA ARG A 66 14.72 9.59 3.98
C ARG A 66 14.58 10.49 5.20
N VAL A 67 15.33 10.19 6.26
CA VAL A 67 15.47 11.07 7.41
C VAL A 67 16.65 11.99 7.13
N GLU A 68 16.36 13.23 6.74
CA GLU A 68 17.36 14.29 6.66
C GLU A 68 17.36 15.01 8.01
N ILE A 69 18.49 14.92 8.73
CA ILE A 69 18.69 15.74 9.93
C ILE A 69 19.02 17.13 9.41
N ALA A 70 18.14 18.09 9.69
CA ALA A 70 18.43 19.47 9.35
C ALA A 70 19.63 19.98 10.15
N ASP A 71 20.47 20.81 9.53
CA ASP A 71 21.71 21.30 10.14
C ASP A 71 21.49 22.01 11.49
N TRP A 72 20.33 22.67 11.66
CA TRP A 72 19.96 23.33 12.92
C TRP A 72 19.65 22.35 14.06
N ALA A 73 19.37 21.08 13.74
CA ALA A 73 19.08 20.01 14.69
C ALA A 73 20.33 19.21 15.08
N LEU A 74 21.49 19.49 14.47
CA LEU A 74 22.76 18.94 14.91
C LEU A 74 23.11 19.57 16.27
N PRO A 75 23.52 18.77 17.28
CA PRO A 75 24.07 19.34 18.50
C PRO A 75 25.27 20.19 18.11
N LEU A 76 25.29 21.44 18.58
CA LEU A 76 26.43 22.33 18.48
C LEU A 76 27.57 21.74 19.31
N PHE A 77 28.28 20.75 18.77
CA PHE A 77 29.58 20.34 19.28
C PHE A 77 30.59 21.40 18.84
N GLY A 78 30.64 22.49 19.63
CA GLY A 78 31.79 23.39 19.69
C GLY A 78 32.88 22.81 20.57
#